data_AF-A0A7X0JUB4-F1
#
_entry.id   AF-A0A7X0JUB4-F1
#
_cell.length_a   1.000
_cell.length_b   1.000
_cell.length_c   1.000
_cell.angle_alpha   90.00
_cell.angle_beta   90.00
_cell.angle_gamma   90.00
#
_symmetry.space_group_name_H-M   'P 1'
#
loop_
_entity.id
_entity.type
_entity.pdbx_description
1 polymer ?
#
loop_
_entity_poly.entity_id
_entity_poly.type
_entity_poly.pdbx_seq_one_letter_code
_entity_poly.pdbx_strand_id
1 'polypeptide(L)'
;MYRLSTRTVATLSLALVLASHNSFSSNSCTPEEIGLTAESSNAEMLFYTGTCHYRNEDFIAAGENWKKLISLNSVDESLEELKVTAHNNLGYLMFFGLGFKMDKEQAIEHWVYALSKGNEESEFHLCHARADSRQPTYDHLKAIVHCESAKLIYGRKPNPDESEQQVLSVIDEYLDLLAQQIP
;
A
#
# COMPACT_ATOMS: atom_id res chain seq x y z
N MET A 1 -53.66 49.56 26.06
CA MET A 1 -52.46 50.34 26.42
C MET A 1 -51.50 49.42 27.16
N TYR A 2 -50.46 48.90 26.51
CA TYR A 2 -49.35 48.24 27.19
C TYR A 2 -48.01 48.57 26.51
N ARG A 3 -47.00 48.70 27.37
CA ARG A 3 -45.71 49.38 27.26
C ARG A 3 -44.74 48.78 26.25
N LEU A 4 -43.86 49.64 25.72
CA LEU A 4 -42.58 49.28 25.10
C LEU A 4 -41.66 48.56 26.09
N SER A 5 -40.95 47.54 25.60
CA SER A 5 -39.69 47.08 26.18
C SER A 5 -38.80 46.41 25.12
N THR A 6 -37.55 46.86 25.16
CA THR A 6 -36.33 46.55 24.41
C THR A 6 -36.11 45.11 23.95
N ARG A 7 -35.52 44.93 22.74
CA ARG A 7 -34.46 43.92 22.49
C ARG A 7 -33.47 44.38 21.40
N THR A 8 -32.27 44.75 21.88
CA THR A 8 -30.93 44.37 21.41
C THR A 8 -30.71 44.08 19.92
N VAL A 9 -29.94 44.93 19.24
CA VAL A 9 -29.26 44.60 17.98
C VAL A 9 -28.01 43.79 18.34
N ALA A 10 -28.05 42.47 18.11
CA ALA A 10 -26.87 41.62 18.15
C ALA A 10 -26.26 41.61 16.74
N THR A 11 -25.09 42.24 16.59
CA THR A 11 -24.29 42.15 15.37
C THR A 11 -23.81 40.71 15.19
N LEU A 12 -24.24 40.09 14.08
CA LEU A 12 -23.74 38.79 13.64
C LEU A 12 -22.28 38.96 13.20
N SER A 13 -21.33 38.75 14.11
CA SER A 13 -19.94 38.58 13.75
C SER A 13 -19.78 37.19 13.14
N LEU A 14 -19.66 37.13 11.82
CA LEU A 14 -19.29 35.94 11.07
C LEU A 14 -17.86 35.54 11.48
N ALA A 15 -17.74 34.69 12.50
CA ALA A 15 -16.48 34.05 12.83
C ALA A 15 -16.18 33.02 11.74
N LEU A 16 -15.37 33.45 10.76
CA LEU A 16 -14.75 32.57 9.79
C LEU A 16 -13.83 31.62 10.57
N VAL A 17 -14.31 30.41 10.86
CA VAL A 17 -13.46 29.33 11.35
C VAL A 17 -12.54 28.97 10.19
N LEU A 18 -11.34 29.56 10.17
CA LEU A 18 -10.24 29.03 9.37
C LEU A 18 -9.89 27.68 9.99
N ALA A 19 -10.51 26.62 9.46
CA ALA A 19 -9.96 25.29 9.60
C ALA A 19 -8.53 25.38 9.06
N SER A 20 -7.54 25.26 9.95
CA SER A 20 -6.15 25.10 9.58
C SER A 20 -6.07 23.86 8.71
N HIS A 21 -6.05 24.07 7.39
CA HIS A 21 -5.66 23.04 6.47
C HIS A 21 -4.19 22.82 6.80
N ASN A 22 -3.88 21.71 7.47
CA ASN A 22 -2.52 21.18 7.44
C ASN A 22 -2.22 21.01 5.95
N SER A 23 -1.45 21.93 5.38
CA SER A 23 -0.97 21.81 4.02
C SER A 23 -0.06 20.60 4.01
N PHE A 24 -0.60 19.46 3.62
CA PHE A 24 0.20 18.30 3.24
C PHE A 24 0.98 18.76 2.01
N SER A 25 2.21 19.20 2.24
CA SER A 25 3.13 19.54 1.16
C SER A 25 3.44 18.24 0.45
N SER A 26 2.68 17.89 -0.60
CA SER A 26 3.04 16.81 -1.51
C SER A 26 4.46 17.09 -2.00
N ASN A 27 5.39 16.21 -1.69
CA ASN A 27 6.77 16.38 -2.16
C ASN A 27 6.75 16.25 -3.68
N SER A 28 7.38 17.18 -4.39
CA SER A 28 7.43 17.07 -5.84
C SER A 28 8.21 15.80 -6.24
N CYS A 29 7.70 15.11 -7.27
CA CYS A 29 8.25 13.83 -7.73
C CYS A 29 9.09 14.01 -9.00
N THR A 30 9.77 15.15 -9.14
CA THR A 30 10.72 15.33 -10.25
C THR A 30 11.96 14.46 -10.02
N PRO A 31 12.64 14.01 -11.09
CA PRO A 31 13.82 13.16 -10.95
C PRO A 31 14.88 13.72 -10.00
N GLU A 32 15.19 15.01 -10.08
CA GLU A 32 16.21 15.66 -9.24
C GLU A 32 15.87 15.60 -7.75
N GLU A 33 14.62 15.86 -7.38
CA GLU A 33 14.18 15.89 -5.98
C GLU A 33 14.13 14.50 -5.34
N ILE A 34 13.92 13.46 -6.14
CA ILE A 34 13.95 12.06 -5.67
C ILE A 34 15.32 11.41 -5.87
N GLY A 35 16.36 12.20 -6.16
CA GLY A 35 17.76 11.76 -6.21
C GLY A 35 18.16 11.01 -7.48
N LEU A 36 17.37 11.11 -8.55
CA LEU A 36 17.69 10.55 -9.85
C LEU A 36 18.51 11.54 -10.68
N THR A 37 19.36 10.98 -11.54
CA THR A 37 20.27 11.75 -12.38
C THR A 37 20.09 11.37 -13.86
N ALA A 38 20.82 12.04 -14.75
CA ALA A 38 20.83 11.68 -16.17
C ALA A 38 21.36 10.26 -16.44
N GLU A 39 22.12 9.67 -15.50
CA GLU A 39 22.66 8.30 -15.61
C GLU A 39 21.69 7.24 -15.09
N SER A 40 20.61 7.63 -14.39
CA SER A 40 19.61 6.69 -13.92
C SER A 40 18.93 6.01 -15.09
N SER A 41 18.76 4.70 -15.01
CA SER A 41 18.06 3.93 -16.03
C SER A 41 16.58 4.32 -16.08
N ASN A 42 15.94 4.06 -17.22
CA ASN A 42 14.49 4.20 -17.34
C ASN A 42 13.73 3.35 -16.30
N ALA A 43 14.29 2.19 -15.90
CA ALA A 43 13.67 1.32 -14.91
C ALA A 43 13.66 1.96 -13.52
N GLU A 44 14.80 2.51 -13.09
CA GLU A 44 14.92 3.27 -11.84
C GLU A 44 14.01 4.50 -11.85
N MET A 45 14.01 5.25 -12.95
CA MET A 45 13.13 6.42 -13.09
C MET A 45 11.66 6.07 -12.86
N LEU A 46 11.17 5.03 -13.55
CA LEU A 46 9.78 4.59 -13.39
C LEU A 46 9.51 4.08 -11.97
N PHE A 47 10.40 3.26 -11.41
CA PHE A 47 10.19 2.70 -10.08
C PHE A 47 10.11 3.77 -9.00
N TYR A 48 11.13 4.63 -8.91
CA TYR A 48 11.25 5.61 -7.83
C TYR A 48 10.25 6.75 -7.98
N THR A 49 9.91 7.16 -9.21
CA THR A 49 8.81 8.11 -9.44
C THR A 49 7.49 7.52 -8.98
N GLY A 50 7.21 6.25 -9.30
CA GLY A 50 6.02 5.55 -8.81
C GLY A 50 5.95 5.50 -7.28
N THR A 51 7.07 5.19 -6.63
CA THR A 51 7.19 5.19 -5.16
C THR A 51 6.97 6.57 -4.55
N CYS A 52 7.46 7.64 -5.18
CA CYS A 52 7.19 9.01 -4.73
C CYS A 52 5.69 9.34 -4.79
N HIS A 53 5.04 9.03 -5.92
CA HIS A 53 3.60 9.24 -6.07
C HIS A 53 2.78 8.45 -5.04
N TYR A 54 3.17 7.19 -4.77
CA TYR A 54 2.52 6.37 -3.76
C TYR A 54 2.57 7.04 -2.37
N ARG A 55 3.74 7.58 -1.98
CA ARG A 55 3.93 8.29 -0.70
C ARG A 55 3.14 9.60 -0.62
N ASN A 56 2.82 10.20 -1.76
CA ASN A 56 1.94 11.35 -1.87
C ASN A 56 0.46 10.97 -2.03
N GLU A 57 0.11 9.68 -1.91
CA GLU A 57 -1.23 9.12 -2.11
C GLU A 57 -1.80 9.34 -3.52
N ASP A 58 -0.94 9.68 -4.50
CA ASP A 58 -1.29 9.70 -5.92
C ASP A 58 -1.16 8.29 -6.50
N PHE A 59 -2.07 7.42 -6.09
CA PHE A 59 -2.04 6.00 -6.44
C PHE A 59 -2.19 5.73 -7.94
N ILE A 60 -2.88 6.62 -8.66
CA ILE A 60 -3.02 6.52 -10.11
C ILE A 60 -1.65 6.70 -10.77
N ALA A 61 -0.94 7.79 -10.44
CA ALA A 61 0.40 8.02 -11.00
C ALA A 61 1.41 6.96 -10.54
N ALA A 62 1.30 6.48 -9.30
CA ALA A 62 2.13 5.39 -8.79
C ALA A 62 1.98 4.11 -9.63
N GLY A 63 0.75 3.63 -9.78
CA GLY A 63 0.49 2.41 -10.53
C GLY A 63 0.75 2.55 -12.03
N GLU A 64 0.52 3.71 -12.63
CA GLU A 64 0.86 3.91 -14.05
C GLU A 64 2.38 3.86 -14.31
N ASN A 65 3.20 4.37 -13.38
CA ASN A 65 4.66 4.22 -13.46
C ASN A 65 5.09 2.76 -13.30
N TRP A 66 4.57 2.05 -12.31
CA TRP A 66 4.88 0.63 -12.12
C TRP A 66 4.37 -0.26 -13.26
N LYS A 67 3.20 0.04 -13.85
CA LYS A 67 2.69 -0.64 -15.06
C LYS A 67 3.62 -0.46 -16.24
N LYS A 68 4.12 0.76 -16.46
CA LYS A 68 5.12 1.03 -17.50
C LYS A 68 6.40 0.23 -17.25
N LEU A 69 6.88 0.18 -16.00
CA LEU A 69 8.07 -0.59 -15.63
C LEU A 69 7.93 -2.08 -15.95
N ILE A 70 6.83 -2.72 -15.54
CA ILE A 70 6.64 -4.15 -15.82
C ILE A 70 6.49 -4.44 -17.32
N SER A 71 6.01 -3.46 -18.10
CA SER A 71 5.86 -3.55 -19.57
C SER A 71 7.16 -3.39 -20.36
N LEU A 72 8.27 -2.99 -19.72
CA LEU A 72 9.55 -2.91 -20.41
C LEU A 72 9.99 -4.30 -20.88
N ASN A 73 10.36 -4.40 -22.17
CA ASN A 73 10.77 -5.66 -22.81
C ASN A 73 11.98 -6.32 -22.13
N SER A 74 12.90 -5.51 -21.59
CA SER A 74 14.07 -5.96 -20.86
C SER A 74 14.55 -4.83 -19.94
N VAL A 75 15.14 -5.20 -18.80
CA VAL A 75 15.95 -4.32 -17.96
C VAL A 75 17.31 -4.96 -17.73
N ASP A 76 18.27 -4.21 -17.19
CA ASP A 76 19.52 -4.80 -16.73
C ASP A 76 19.23 -5.85 -15.65
N GLU A 77 19.97 -6.97 -15.64
CA GLU A 77 19.76 -8.06 -14.68
C GLU A 77 19.84 -7.56 -13.23
N SER A 78 20.73 -6.59 -12.96
CA SER A 78 20.86 -5.96 -11.64
C SER A 78 19.63 -5.16 -11.20
N LEU A 79 18.69 -4.89 -12.11
CA LEU A 79 17.49 -4.08 -11.87
C LEU A 79 16.19 -4.89 -11.93
N GLU A 80 16.25 -6.21 -12.14
CA GLU A 80 15.06 -7.05 -12.18
C GLU A 80 14.24 -6.99 -10.88
N GLU A 81 14.89 -6.79 -9.73
CA GLU A 81 14.22 -6.61 -8.44
C GLU A 81 13.24 -5.43 -8.46
N LEU A 82 13.50 -4.36 -9.22
CA LEU A 82 12.58 -3.23 -9.36
C LEU A 82 11.29 -3.64 -10.08
N LYS A 83 11.38 -4.47 -11.13
CA LYS A 83 10.20 -4.99 -11.83
C LYS A 83 9.42 -5.93 -10.93
N VAL A 84 10.10 -6.82 -10.20
CA VAL A 84 9.47 -7.75 -9.27
C VAL A 84 8.73 -6.99 -8.16
N THR A 85 9.36 -5.97 -7.58
CA THR A 85 8.75 -5.13 -6.54
C THR A 85 7.59 -4.30 -7.11
N ALA A 86 7.67 -3.84 -8.35
CA ALA A 86 6.54 -3.20 -9.03
C ALA A 86 5.34 -4.13 -9.19
N HIS A 87 5.55 -5.43 -9.44
CA HIS A 87 4.45 -6.42 -9.39
C HIS A 87 3.83 -6.47 -8.00
N ASN A 88 4.63 -6.56 -6.92
CA ASN A 88 4.11 -6.55 -5.55
C ASN A 88 3.24 -5.32 -5.27
N ASN A 89 3.74 -4.13 -5.62
CA ASN A 89 3.05 -2.88 -5.34
C ASN A 89 1.76 -2.73 -6.17
N LEU A 90 1.76 -3.18 -7.43
CA LEU A 90 0.54 -3.21 -8.25
C LEU A 90 -0.50 -4.16 -7.67
N GLY A 91 -0.08 -5.33 -7.16
CA GLY A 91 -0.96 -6.24 -6.45
C GLY A 91 -1.65 -5.55 -5.28
N TYR A 92 -0.90 -4.79 -4.47
CA TYR A 92 -1.47 -3.99 -3.37
C TYR A 92 -2.50 -2.97 -3.85
N LEU A 93 -2.18 -2.16 -4.85
CA LEU A 93 -3.11 -1.16 -5.38
C LEU A 93 -4.40 -1.80 -5.91
N MET A 94 -4.30 -2.91 -6.63
CA MET A 94 -5.44 -3.64 -7.19
C MET A 94 -6.28 -4.34 -6.12
N PHE A 95 -5.65 -4.92 -5.10
CA PHE A 95 -6.38 -5.65 -4.05
C PHE A 95 -7.28 -4.71 -3.23
N PHE A 96 -6.77 -3.51 -2.92
CA PHE A 96 -7.47 -2.51 -2.14
C PHE A 96 -8.23 -1.48 -2.99
N GLY A 97 -8.10 -1.52 -4.32
CA GLY A 97 -8.77 -0.57 -5.23
C GLY A 97 -8.26 0.87 -5.09
N LEU A 98 -6.96 1.04 -4.83
CA LEU A 98 -6.33 2.34 -4.65
C LEU A 98 -5.93 2.91 -6.01
N GLY A 99 -6.64 3.95 -6.48
CA GLY A 99 -6.41 4.56 -7.80
C GLY A 99 -6.83 3.69 -9.00
N PHE A 100 -7.03 2.39 -8.80
CA PHE A 100 -7.47 1.43 -9.81
C PHE A 100 -8.77 0.76 -9.42
N LYS A 101 -9.46 0.17 -10.40
CA LYS A 101 -10.57 -0.72 -10.11
C LYS A 101 -10.06 -1.89 -9.28
N MET A 102 -10.73 -2.17 -8.16
CA MET A 102 -10.42 -3.32 -7.32
C MET A 102 -10.57 -4.63 -8.11
N ASP A 103 -9.52 -5.44 -8.10
CA ASP A 103 -9.44 -6.76 -8.74
C ASP A 103 -8.50 -7.65 -7.90
N LYS A 104 -9.10 -8.46 -7.02
CA LYS A 104 -8.34 -9.21 -6.00
C LYS A 104 -7.67 -10.44 -6.58
N GLU A 105 -8.30 -11.06 -7.57
CA GLU A 105 -7.75 -12.21 -8.29
C GLU A 105 -6.51 -11.80 -9.08
N GLN A 106 -6.58 -10.69 -9.83
CA GLN A 106 -5.41 -10.16 -10.52
C GLN A 106 -4.32 -9.71 -9.55
N ALA A 107 -4.67 -9.09 -8.43
CA ALA A 107 -3.71 -8.74 -7.39
C ALA A 107 -2.93 -9.96 -6.87
N ILE A 108 -3.63 -11.06 -6.62
CA ILE A 108 -3.02 -12.33 -6.21
C ILE A 108 -2.08 -12.87 -7.28
N GLU A 109 -2.43 -12.79 -8.57
CA GLU A 109 -1.53 -13.19 -9.67
C GLU A 109 -0.23 -12.37 -9.66
N HIS A 110 -0.32 -11.06 -9.43
CA HIS A 110 0.84 -10.18 -9.28
C HIS A 110 1.74 -10.60 -8.10
N TRP A 111 1.15 -10.88 -6.93
CA TRP A 111 1.92 -11.33 -5.75
C TRP A 111 2.50 -12.72 -5.92
N VAL A 112 1.78 -13.66 -6.53
CA VAL A 112 2.31 -15.00 -6.85
C VAL A 112 3.50 -14.90 -7.79
N TYR A 113 3.41 -14.06 -8.82
CA TYR A 113 4.53 -13.79 -9.71
C TYR A 113 5.72 -13.21 -8.95
N ALA A 114 5.50 -12.16 -8.15
CA ALA A 114 6.56 -11.47 -7.42
C ALA A 114 7.26 -12.40 -6.42
N LEU A 115 6.48 -13.19 -5.67
CA LEU A 115 7.00 -14.23 -4.78
C LEU A 115 7.84 -15.27 -5.54
N SER A 116 7.39 -15.75 -6.69
CA SER A 116 8.15 -16.71 -7.51
C SER A 116 9.51 -16.17 -7.99
N LYS A 117 9.70 -14.85 -7.93
CA LYS A 117 10.94 -14.14 -8.27
C LYS A 117 11.71 -13.65 -7.03
N GLY A 118 11.29 -14.03 -5.83
CA GLY A 118 12.03 -13.77 -4.59
C GLY A 118 11.58 -12.53 -3.81
N ASN A 119 10.47 -11.88 -4.18
CA ASN A 119 9.91 -10.81 -3.34
C ASN A 119 9.16 -11.44 -2.16
N GLU A 120 9.82 -11.46 -1.01
CA GLU A 120 9.31 -12.07 0.23
C GLU A 120 8.13 -11.30 0.85
N GLU A 121 8.02 -9.99 0.61
CA GLU A 121 6.87 -9.18 1.09
C GLU A 121 5.54 -9.68 0.51
N SER A 122 5.57 -10.23 -0.71
CA SER A 122 4.40 -10.83 -1.35
C SER A 122 3.82 -12.01 -0.57
N GLU A 123 4.60 -12.71 0.27
CA GLU A 123 4.06 -13.78 1.15
C GLU A 123 3.08 -13.22 2.18
N PHE A 124 3.41 -12.07 2.79
CA PHE A 124 2.51 -11.44 3.74
C PHE A 124 1.21 -11.00 3.06
N HIS A 125 1.30 -10.42 1.86
CA HIS A 125 0.11 -10.05 1.10
C HIS A 125 -0.77 -11.25 0.73
N LEU A 126 -0.16 -12.38 0.36
CA LEU A 126 -0.87 -13.62 0.09
C LEU A 126 -1.50 -14.21 1.35
N CYS A 127 -0.80 -14.17 2.49
CA CYS A 127 -1.36 -14.53 3.80
C CYS A 127 -2.63 -13.71 4.09
N HIS A 128 -2.53 -12.38 4.03
CA HIS A 128 -3.66 -11.47 4.24
C HIS A 128 -4.83 -11.77 3.28
N ALA A 129 -4.54 -11.93 1.99
CA ALA A 129 -5.57 -12.20 0.98
C ALA A 129 -6.31 -13.53 1.17
N ARG A 130 -5.65 -14.53 1.77
CA ARG A 130 -6.21 -15.88 1.96
C ARG A 130 -6.78 -16.11 3.36
N ALA A 131 -6.37 -15.36 4.37
CA ALA A 131 -6.73 -15.61 5.77
C ALA A 131 -8.05 -14.97 6.23
N ASP A 132 -8.46 -13.84 5.64
CA ASP A 132 -9.71 -13.19 6.03
C ASP A 132 -10.93 -13.92 5.44
N SER A 133 -11.63 -14.71 6.27
CA SER A 133 -12.84 -15.46 5.90
C SER A 133 -14.00 -14.64 5.37
N ARG A 134 -13.96 -13.31 5.49
CA ARG A 134 -14.96 -12.40 4.91
C ARG A 134 -14.68 -12.09 3.43
N GLN A 135 -13.50 -12.42 2.93
CA GLN A 135 -13.08 -12.14 1.56
C GLN A 135 -13.42 -13.29 0.62
N PRO A 136 -13.79 -13.00 -0.65
CA PRO A 136 -14.02 -14.05 -1.66
C PRO A 136 -12.74 -14.85 -1.97
N THR A 137 -11.57 -14.30 -1.66
CA THR A 137 -10.26 -14.92 -1.87
C THR A 137 -9.83 -15.85 -0.74
N TYR A 138 -10.61 -15.93 0.35
CA TYR A 138 -10.33 -16.80 1.49
C TYR A 138 -10.09 -18.24 1.04
N ASP A 139 -9.02 -18.84 1.56
CA ASP A 139 -8.66 -20.23 1.32
C ASP A 139 -7.87 -20.73 2.52
N HIS A 140 -8.52 -21.50 3.39
CA HIS A 140 -7.97 -21.92 4.68
C HIS A 140 -6.60 -22.59 4.56
N LEU A 141 -6.45 -23.52 3.61
CA LEU A 141 -5.20 -24.27 3.45
C LEU A 141 -4.07 -23.37 2.93
N LYS A 142 -4.37 -22.51 1.94
CA LYS A 142 -3.37 -21.56 1.44
C LYS A 142 -3.04 -20.49 2.47
N ALA A 143 -3.99 -20.07 3.29
CA ALA A 143 -3.76 -19.12 4.36
C ALA A 143 -2.72 -19.64 5.34
N ILE A 144 -2.87 -20.88 5.82
CA ILE A 144 -1.87 -21.51 6.70
C ILE A 144 -0.49 -21.51 6.05
N VAL A 145 -0.40 -21.94 4.78
CA VAL A 145 0.88 -22.00 4.06
C VAL A 145 1.56 -20.63 3.96
N HIS A 146 0.83 -19.61 3.49
CA HIS A 146 1.40 -18.27 3.30
C HIS A 146 1.67 -17.56 4.63
N CYS A 147 0.80 -17.71 5.64
CA CYS A 147 0.99 -17.05 6.92
C CYS A 147 2.16 -17.64 7.72
N GLU A 148 2.34 -18.96 7.72
CA GLU A 148 3.52 -19.58 8.35
C GLU A 148 4.82 -19.19 7.62
N SER A 149 4.80 -19.14 6.28
CA SER A 149 5.93 -18.66 5.48
C SER A 149 6.29 -17.21 5.81
N ALA A 150 5.29 -16.32 5.83
CA ALA A 150 5.46 -14.92 6.20
C ALA A 150 5.99 -14.78 7.63
N LYS A 151 5.47 -15.55 8.60
CA LYS A 151 5.97 -15.53 9.98
C LYS A 151 7.46 -15.85 10.08
N LEU A 152 7.94 -16.84 9.32
CA LEU A 152 9.36 -17.18 9.27
C LEU A 152 10.21 -16.06 8.65
N ILE A 153 9.73 -15.45 7.56
CA ILE A 153 10.40 -14.35 6.84
C ILE A 153 10.57 -13.12 7.74
N TYR A 154 9.53 -12.73 8.48
CA TYR A 154 9.57 -11.55 9.33
C TYR A 154 10.19 -11.86 10.70
N GLY A 155 10.00 -13.08 11.23
CA GLY A 155 10.53 -13.50 12.52
C GLY A 155 12.04 -13.77 12.55
N ARG A 156 12.69 -13.99 11.39
CA ARG A 156 14.15 -14.19 11.32
C ARG A 156 14.96 -12.88 11.42
N LYS A 157 14.32 -11.72 11.33
CA LYS A 157 15.02 -10.42 11.36
C LYS A 157 15.39 -10.04 12.79
N PRO A 158 16.68 -9.81 13.10
CA PRO A 158 17.07 -9.36 14.43
C PRO A 158 16.63 -7.90 14.62
N ASN A 159 15.78 -7.65 15.62
CA ASN A 159 15.19 -6.34 15.95
C ASN A 159 14.27 -5.78 14.83
N PRO A 160 13.07 -6.36 14.64
CA PRO A 160 12.12 -5.84 13.65
C PRO A 160 11.70 -4.41 14.01
N ASP A 161 11.54 -3.57 13.00
CA ASP A 161 11.00 -2.22 13.19
C ASP A 161 9.50 -2.24 13.55
N GLU A 162 8.91 -1.08 13.83
CA GLU A 162 7.51 -1.00 14.24
C GLU A 162 6.55 -1.55 13.18
N SER A 163 6.83 -1.30 11.90
CA SER A 163 5.99 -1.80 10.80
C SER A 163 6.08 -3.31 10.67
N GLU A 164 7.27 -3.88 10.84
CA GLU A 164 7.50 -5.33 10.83
C GLU A 164 6.86 -6.01 12.04
N GLN A 165 6.87 -5.37 13.21
CA GLN A 165 6.16 -5.85 14.41
C GLN A 165 4.64 -5.86 14.20
N GLN A 166 4.10 -4.83 13.54
CA GLN A 166 2.68 -4.80 13.18
C GLN A 166 2.33 -5.92 12.20
N VAL A 167 3.17 -6.17 11.19
CA VAL A 167 2.99 -7.29 10.25
C VAL A 167 2.99 -8.63 11.00
N LEU A 168 3.96 -8.87 11.89
CA LEU A 168 4.01 -10.08 12.71
C LEU A 168 2.76 -10.26 13.58
N SER A 169 2.29 -9.18 14.22
CA SER A 169 1.06 -9.22 15.03
C SER A 169 -0.17 -9.61 14.20
N VAL A 170 -0.28 -9.11 12.97
CA VAL A 170 -1.39 -9.44 12.06
C VAL A 170 -1.29 -10.90 11.61
N ILE A 171 -0.08 -11.38 11.31
CA ILE A 171 0.14 -12.79 10.94
C ILE A 171 -0.26 -13.72 12.10
N ASP A 172 0.14 -13.39 13.33
CA ASP A 172 -0.23 -14.16 14.52
C ASP A 172 -1.75 -14.20 14.72
N GLU A 173 -2.44 -13.07 14.56
CA GLU A 173 -3.91 -13.02 14.62
C GLU A 173 -4.55 -13.95 13.58
N TYR A 174 -4.05 -13.94 12.33
CA TYR A 174 -4.55 -14.83 11.29
C TYR A 174 -4.33 -16.30 11.63
N LEU A 175 -3.15 -16.67 12.11
CA LEU A 175 -2.84 -18.05 12.49
C LEU A 175 -3.70 -18.52 13.67
N ASP A 176 -3.92 -17.67 14.68
CA ASP A 176 -4.79 -17.98 15.81
C ASP A 176 -6.24 -18.21 15.39
N LEU A 177 -6.75 -17.39 14.46
CA LEU A 177 -8.10 -17.54 13.90
C LEU A 177 -8.24 -18.82 13.06
N LEU A 178 -7.22 -19.16 12.27
CA LEU A 178 -7.19 -20.38 11.46
C LEU A 178 -7.14 -21.63 12.35
N ALA A 179 -6.37 -21.62 13.44
CA ALA A 179 -6.26 -22.75 14.36
C ALA A 179 -7.59 -23.08 15.07
N GLN A 180 -8.43 -22.06 15.32
CA GLN A 180 -9.77 -22.23 15.91
C GLN A 180 -10.79 -22.89 14.97
N GLN A 181 -10.47 -23.02 13.68
CA GLN A 181 -11.36 -23.57 12.66
C GLN A 181 -11.05 -25.05 12.35
N ILE A 182 -10.12 -25.66 13.08
CA ILE A 182 -9.81 -27.09 12.97
C ILE A 182 -10.94 -27.87 13.69
N PRO A 183 -11.65 -28.78 13.01
CA PRO A 183 -12.76 -29.55 13.59
C PRO A 183 -12.33 -30.55 14.66
#